data_AF-A0A0F9PYH1-F1
#
_entry.id   AF-A0A0F9PYH1-F1
#
_cell.length_a   1.000
_cell.length_b   1.000
_cell.length_c   1.000
_cell.angle_alpha   90.00
_cell.angle_beta   90.00
_cell.angle_gamma   90.00
#
_symmetry.space_group_name_H-M   'P 1'
#
loop_
_entity.id
_entity.type
_entity.pdbx_description
1 polymer ?
#
loop_
_entity_poly.entity_id
_entity_poly.type
_entity_poly.pdbx_seq_one_letter_code
_entity_poly.pdbx_strand_id
1 'polypeptide(L)'
;MIPMLEEEKTLNIIDKTLKAAETTFQEFIKVLENSRTELVKLESDKEELNTEKEKLEQEKIKLEQDKIKLEEETKQLERDKQERDQKIGSLTEEQVKLLDEYKKVKVELQKFMKATEEAEHAEFNFDKVRALLSIYTVLVSEIWQGQPHYRILKILHGDKESMSRDEIKNTTGISGAFVLRSVQELAKVELVDYDMDTQMVKLKKRLFEKKALLDQN
;
A
#
# COMPACT_ATOMS: atom_id res chain seq x y z
N MET A 1 -108.17 36.05 33.09
CA MET A 1 -107.56 34.78 32.61
C MET A 1 -106.67 34.95 31.36
N ILE A 2 -106.44 36.18 30.86
CA ILE A 2 -105.67 36.47 29.63
C ILE A 2 -104.14 36.66 29.84
N PRO A 3 -103.61 37.23 30.96
CA PRO A 3 -102.17 37.53 31.06
C PRO A 3 -101.26 36.30 31.20
N MET A 4 -101.75 35.21 31.79
CA MET A 4 -100.97 33.96 31.93
C MET A 4 -100.65 33.29 30.57
N LEU A 5 -101.46 33.54 29.52
CA LEU A 5 -101.32 32.89 28.22
C LEU A 5 -100.24 33.56 27.34
N GLU A 6 -99.94 34.85 27.55
CA GLU A 6 -98.87 35.57 26.84
C GLU A 6 -97.49 35.30 27.46
N GLU A 7 -97.45 35.11 28.78
CA GLU A 7 -96.24 34.77 29.53
C GLU A 7 -95.72 33.37 29.15
N GLU A 8 -96.62 32.39 29.01
CA GLU A 8 -96.30 31.02 28.56
C GLU A 8 -95.75 30.98 27.12
N LYS A 9 -96.29 31.80 26.22
CA LYS A 9 -95.78 31.93 24.84
C LYS A 9 -94.39 32.54 24.80
N THR A 10 -94.15 33.57 25.63
CA THR A 10 -92.85 34.25 25.72
C THR A 10 -91.78 33.31 26.27
N LEU A 11 -92.10 32.54 27.32
CA LEU A 11 -91.22 31.51 27.88
C LEU A 11 -90.88 30.41 26.86
N ASN A 12 -91.83 29.98 26.03
CA ASN A 12 -91.61 28.98 24.98
C ASN A 12 -90.68 29.50 23.86
N ILE A 13 -90.81 30.78 23.48
CA ILE A 13 -89.90 31.42 22.51
C ILE A 13 -88.48 31.51 23.07
N ILE A 14 -88.34 31.87 24.36
CA ILE A 14 -87.06 31.91 25.06
C ILE A 14 -86.41 30.52 25.11
N ASP A 15 -87.17 29.47 25.48
CA ASP A 15 -86.66 28.09 25.51
C ASP A 15 -86.20 27.59 24.13
N LYS A 16 -86.97 27.89 23.07
CA LYS A 16 -86.56 27.59 21.70
C LYS A 16 -85.29 28.33 21.29
N THR A 17 -85.16 29.59 21.68
CA THR A 17 -83.99 30.41 21.37
C THR A 17 -82.76 29.91 22.13
N LEU A 18 -82.92 29.51 23.40
CA LEU A 18 -81.87 28.91 24.21
C LEU A 18 -81.40 27.57 23.63
N LYS A 19 -82.32 26.70 23.21
CA LYS A 19 -81.97 25.43 22.54
C LYS A 19 -81.25 25.63 21.20
N ALA A 20 -81.70 26.61 20.40
CA ALA A 20 -81.02 26.95 19.15
C ALA A 20 -79.61 27.50 19.41
N ALA A 21 -79.45 28.36 20.41
CA ALA A 21 -78.16 28.86 20.85
C ALA A 21 -77.24 27.74 21.35
N GLU A 22 -77.76 26.83 22.18
CA GLU A 22 -77.03 25.66 22.67
C GLU A 22 -76.54 24.77 21.53
N THR A 23 -77.40 24.47 20.56
CA THR A 23 -77.04 23.70 19.37
C THR A 23 -75.92 24.38 18.57
N THR A 24 -76.04 25.70 18.38
CA THR A 24 -75.04 26.49 17.67
C THR A 24 -73.69 26.50 18.41
N PHE A 25 -73.70 26.60 19.75
CA PHE A 25 -72.49 26.52 20.56
C PHE A 25 -71.86 25.13 20.49
N GLN A 26 -72.65 24.05 20.49
CA GLN A 26 -72.15 22.69 20.34
C GLN A 26 -71.48 22.47 18.97
N GLU A 27 -72.08 22.97 17.90
CA GLU A 27 -71.48 22.94 16.55
C GLU A 27 -70.16 23.73 16.51
N PHE A 28 -70.12 24.91 17.12
CA PHE A 28 -68.91 25.71 17.21
C PHE A 28 -67.79 25.02 17.99
N ILE A 29 -68.11 24.39 19.13
CA ILE A 29 -67.14 23.59 19.92
C ILE A 29 -66.57 22.46 19.05
N LYS A 30 -67.42 21.76 18.30
CA LYS A 30 -66.99 20.67 17.42
C LYS A 30 -66.03 21.16 16.31
N VAL A 31 -66.31 22.33 15.73
CA VAL A 31 -65.41 22.95 14.74
C VAL A 31 -64.07 23.31 15.38
N LEU A 32 -64.08 23.91 16.57
CA LEU A 32 -62.84 24.24 17.30
C LEU A 32 -62.02 23.01 17.66
N GLU A 33 -62.67 21.92 18.09
CA GLU A 33 -62.00 20.65 18.37
C GLU A 33 -61.35 20.07 17.12
N ASN A 34 -62.07 20.05 15.99
CA ASN A 34 -61.51 19.61 14.71
C ASN A 34 -60.31 20.46 14.29
N SER A 35 -60.43 21.79 14.30
CA SER A 35 -59.33 22.69 13.94
C SER A 35 -58.13 22.52 14.88
N ARG A 36 -58.36 22.27 16.18
CA ARG A 36 -57.28 21.95 17.12
C ARG A 36 -56.57 20.65 16.74
N THR A 37 -57.30 19.60 16.40
CA THR A 37 -56.68 18.33 15.98
C THR A 37 -55.88 18.47 14.68
N GLU A 38 -56.38 19.24 13.71
CA GLU A 38 -55.67 19.53 12.47
C GLU A 38 -54.39 20.34 12.71
N LEU A 39 -54.42 21.33 13.60
CA LEU A 39 -53.24 22.11 13.97
C LEU A 39 -52.16 21.24 14.62
N VAL A 40 -52.53 20.36 15.55
CA VAL A 40 -51.59 19.41 16.17
C VAL A 40 -50.97 18.49 15.12
N LYS A 41 -51.77 18.01 14.17
CA LYS A 41 -51.26 17.17 13.08
C LYS A 41 -50.30 17.93 12.17
N LEU A 42 -50.64 19.16 11.77
CA LEU A 42 -49.77 20.00 10.94
C LEU A 42 -48.45 20.33 11.64
N GLU A 43 -48.46 20.51 12.96
CA GLU A 43 -47.25 20.71 13.75
C GLU A 43 -46.36 19.46 13.74
N SER A 44 -46.96 18.28 13.93
CA SER A 44 -46.26 17.00 13.80
C SER A 44 -45.64 16.80 12.40
N ASP A 45 -46.43 17.01 11.34
CA ASP A 45 -45.98 16.85 9.95
C ASP A 45 -44.83 17.84 9.64
N LYS A 46 -44.87 19.05 10.20
CA LYS A 46 -43.81 20.06 10.05
C LYS A 46 -42.52 19.65 10.76
N GLU A 47 -42.61 19.07 11.94
CA GLU A 47 -41.44 18.53 12.65
C GLU A 47 -40.82 17.38 11.85
N GLU A 48 -41.62 16.44 11.37
CA GLU A 48 -41.14 15.32 10.54
C GLU A 48 -40.42 15.82 9.28
N LEU A 49 -41.02 16.75 8.54
CA LEU A 49 -40.42 17.36 7.35
C LEU A 49 -39.09 18.07 7.64
N ASN A 50 -38.98 18.75 8.79
CA ASN A 50 -37.72 19.38 9.19
C ASN A 50 -36.63 18.33 9.45
N THR A 51 -36.98 17.24 10.15
CA THR A 51 -36.00 16.16 10.40
C THR A 51 -35.55 15.46 9.11
N GLU A 52 -36.45 15.26 8.14
CA GLU A 52 -36.11 14.67 6.85
C GLU A 52 -35.21 15.60 6.04
N LYS A 53 -35.52 16.92 6.03
CA LYS A 53 -34.69 17.93 5.39
C LYS A 53 -33.27 17.96 5.96
N GLU A 54 -33.13 17.88 7.28
CA GLU A 54 -31.81 17.83 7.93
C GLU A 54 -31.02 16.58 7.53
N LYS A 55 -31.67 15.41 7.47
CA LYS A 55 -31.04 14.17 6.99
C LYS A 55 -30.58 14.27 5.54
N LEU A 56 -31.42 14.82 4.66
CA LEU A 56 -31.08 15.01 3.26
C LEU A 56 -29.89 15.95 3.07
N GLU A 57 -29.79 17.03 3.86
CA GLU A 57 -28.65 17.94 3.80
C GLU A 57 -27.36 17.24 4.27
N GLN A 58 -27.44 16.40 5.31
CA GLN A 58 -26.29 15.59 5.75
C GLN A 58 -25.85 14.57 4.68
N GLU A 59 -26.79 13.87 4.04
CA GLU A 59 -26.48 12.94 2.95
C GLU A 59 -25.85 13.65 1.75
N LYS A 60 -26.35 14.83 1.40
CA LYS A 60 -25.79 15.65 0.32
C LYS A 60 -24.35 16.07 0.61
N ILE A 61 -24.05 16.51 1.83
CA ILE A 61 -22.68 16.84 2.25
C ILE A 61 -21.77 15.61 2.14
N LYS A 62 -22.25 14.44 2.59
CA LYS A 62 -21.49 13.19 2.52
C LYS A 62 -21.21 12.78 1.07
N LEU A 63 -22.20 12.86 0.19
CA LEU A 63 -22.04 12.54 -1.23
C LEU A 63 -21.03 13.47 -1.91
N GLU A 64 -21.03 14.76 -1.59
CA GLU A 64 -20.04 15.70 -2.14
C GLU A 64 -18.62 15.36 -1.66
N GLN A 65 -18.45 14.98 -0.38
CA GLN A 65 -17.17 14.52 0.15
C GLN A 65 -16.68 13.24 -0.55
N ASP A 66 -17.57 12.27 -0.75
CA ASP A 66 -17.22 11.02 -1.42
C ASP A 66 -16.87 11.24 -2.89
N LYS A 67 -17.56 12.16 -3.57
CA LYS A 67 -17.21 12.59 -4.94
C LYS A 67 -15.82 13.19 -5.02
N ILE A 68 -15.45 14.10 -4.10
CA ILE A 68 -14.11 14.70 -4.06
C ILE A 68 -13.04 13.61 -3.88
N LYS A 69 -13.25 12.68 -2.95
CA LYS A 69 -12.32 11.56 -2.72
C LYS A 69 -12.16 10.69 -3.97
N LEU A 70 -13.26 10.35 -4.63
CA LEU A 70 -13.22 9.54 -5.86
C LEU A 70 -12.47 10.27 -7.00
N GLU A 71 -12.64 11.59 -7.13
CA GLU A 71 -11.88 12.38 -8.10
C GLU A 71 -10.37 12.39 -7.79
N GLU A 72 -9.99 12.45 -6.52
CA GLU A 72 -8.59 12.36 -6.08
C GLU A 72 -7.99 10.97 -6.34
N GLU A 73 -8.72 9.91 -5.98
CA GLU A 73 -8.30 8.53 -6.24
C GLU A 73 -8.13 8.26 -7.74
N THR A 74 -9.05 8.77 -8.56
CA THR A 74 -8.97 8.64 -10.03
C THR A 74 -7.71 9.33 -10.58
N LYS A 75 -7.42 10.56 -10.11
CA LYS A 75 -6.19 11.28 -10.50
C LYS A 75 -4.93 10.54 -10.07
N GLN A 76 -4.93 9.93 -8.89
CA GLN A 76 -3.78 9.18 -8.42
C GLN A 76 -3.57 7.91 -9.26
N LEU A 77 -4.63 7.16 -9.54
CA LEU A 77 -4.57 5.97 -10.39
C LEU A 77 -4.07 6.29 -11.80
N GLU A 78 -4.44 7.45 -12.34
CA GLU A 78 -3.97 7.90 -13.65
C GLU A 78 -2.46 8.20 -13.66
N ARG A 79 -1.93 8.83 -12.59
CA ARG A 79 -0.48 9.01 -12.41
C ARG A 79 0.25 7.69 -12.29
N ASP A 80 -0.23 6.79 -11.42
CA ASP A 80 0.35 5.47 -11.21
C ASP A 80 0.39 4.65 -12.52
N LYS A 81 -0.62 4.81 -13.37
CA LYS A 81 -0.66 4.19 -14.69
C LYS A 81 0.42 4.76 -15.61
N GLN A 82 0.56 6.08 -15.67
CA GLN A 82 1.59 6.73 -16.48
C GLN A 82 3.00 6.33 -16.04
N GLU A 83 3.27 6.27 -14.73
CA GLU A 83 4.56 5.82 -14.19
C GLU A 83 4.85 4.36 -14.55
N ARG A 84 3.83 3.49 -14.46
CA ARG A 84 3.96 2.08 -14.88
C ARG A 84 4.26 1.96 -16.37
N ASP A 85 3.56 2.71 -17.21
CA ASP A 85 3.75 2.68 -18.67
C ASP A 85 5.17 3.16 -19.04
N GLN A 86 5.69 4.20 -18.38
CA GLN A 86 7.08 4.65 -18.54
C GLN A 86 8.09 3.59 -18.14
N LYS A 87 7.88 2.93 -16.99
CA LYS A 87 8.77 1.86 -16.50
C LYS A 87 8.75 0.63 -17.41
N ILE A 88 7.59 0.27 -17.96
CA ILE A 88 7.49 -0.79 -18.95
C ILE A 88 8.26 -0.41 -20.21
N GLY A 89 8.15 0.84 -20.67
CA GLY A 89 8.94 1.36 -21.78
C GLY A 89 10.45 1.20 -21.56
N SER A 90 10.96 1.68 -20.43
CA SER A 90 12.40 1.60 -20.12
C SER A 90 12.92 0.16 -20.02
N LEU A 91 12.17 -0.72 -19.35
CA LEU A 91 12.54 -2.14 -19.23
C LEU A 91 12.53 -2.84 -20.60
N THR A 92 11.60 -2.48 -21.47
CA THR A 92 11.53 -3.03 -22.83
C THR A 92 12.75 -2.59 -23.65
N GLU A 93 13.16 -1.33 -23.56
CA GLU A 93 14.37 -0.84 -24.21
C GLU A 93 15.64 -1.54 -23.69
N GLU A 94 15.75 -1.74 -22.38
CA GLU A 94 16.86 -2.47 -21.78
C GLU A 94 16.91 -3.93 -22.25
N GLN A 95 15.75 -4.61 -22.33
CA GLN A 95 15.68 -5.97 -22.87
C GLN A 95 16.17 -6.03 -24.31
N VAL A 96 15.77 -5.07 -25.15
CA VAL A 96 16.23 -5.01 -26.55
C VAL A 96 17.74 -4.81 -26.62
N LYS A 97 18.32 -3.90 -25.80
CA LYS A 97 19.76 -3.67 -25.74
C LYS A 97 20.52 -4.92 -25.30
N LEU A 98 20.06 -5.57 -24.22
CA LEU A 98 20.68 -6.77 -23.70
C LEU A 98 20.66 -7.92 -24.72
N LEU A 99 19.57 -8.03 -25.49
CA LEU A 99 19.44 -9.04 -26.53
C LEU A 99 20.37 -8.77 -27.72
N ASP A 100 20.64 -7.50 -28.04
CA ASP A 100 21.65 -7.11 -29.02
C ASP A 100 23.08 -7.40 -28.53
N GLU A 101 23.40 -7.05 -27.28
CA GLU A 101 24.68 -7.37 -26.65
C GLU A 101 24.93 -8.89 -26.60
N TYR A 102 23.92 -9.67 -26.23
CA TYR A 102 24.00 -11.13 -26.24
C TYR A 102 24.32 -11.68 -27.63
N LYS A 103 23.69 -11.14 -28.68
CA LYS A 103 24.00 -11.52 -30.08
C LYS A 103 25.44 -11.18 -30.45
N LYS A 104 25.94 -10.00 -30.06
CA LYS A 104 27.33 -9.59 -30.31
C LYS A 104 28.32 -10.53 -29.61
N VAL A 105 28.12 -10.79 -28.32
CA VAL A 105 28.95 -11.73 -27.55
C VAL A 105 28.94 -13.11 -28.19
N LYS A 106 27.77 -13.61 -28.60
CA LYS A 106 27.66 -14.91 -29.28
C LYS A 106 28.49 -14.97 -30.58
N VAL A 107 28.47 -13.90 -31.37
CA VAL A 107 29.27 -13.81 -32.61
C VAL A 107 30.77 -13.75 -32.28
N GLU A 108 31.17 -12.97 -31.28
CA GLU A 108 32.57 -12.91 -30.85
C GLU A 108 33.07 -14.25 -30.32
N LEU A 109 32.24 -14.96 -29.54
CA LEU A 109 32.58 -16.29 -29.02
C LEU A 109 32.73 -17.31 -30.15
N GLN A 110 31.89 -17.23 -31.19
CA GLN A 110 32.04 -18.05 -32.39
C GLN A 110 33.32 -17.72 -33.17
N LYS A 111 33.69 -16.43 -33.29
CA LYS A 111 34.96 -16.03 -33.90
C LYS A 111 36.16 -16.50 -33.07
N PHE A 112 36.07 -16.42 -31.75
CA PHE A 112 37.09 -16.92 -30.84
C PHE A 112 37.26 -18.43 -31.00
N MET A 113 36.16 -19.21 -31.00
CA MET A 113 36.22 -20.66 -31.21
C MET A 113 36.85 -21.02 -32.55
N LYS A 114 36.49 -20.34 -33.65
CA LYS A 114 37.12 -20.55 -34.96
C LYS A 114 38.59 -20.17 -34.96
N ALA A 115 38.96 -19.04 -34.36
CA ALA A 115 40.35 -18.64 -34.23
C ALA A 115 41.17 -19.62 -33.37
N THR A 116 40.55 -20.25 -32.36
CA THR A 116 41.22 -21.30 -31.56
C THR A 116 41.34 -22.63 -32.31
N GLU A 117 40.37 -23.00 -33.15
CA GLU A 117 40.47 -24.15 -34.06
C GLU A 117 41.55 -23.91 -35.13
N GLU A 118 41.61 -22.71 -35.71
CA GLU A 118 42.64 -22.32 -36.68
C GLU A 118 44.04 -22.18 -36.05
N ALA A 119 44.10 -21.89 -34.74
CA ALA A 119 45.34 -21.80 -33.95
C ALA A 119 45.80 -23.15 -33.37
N GLU A 120 45.18 -24.29 -33.70
CA GLU A 120 45.67 -25.63 -33.33
C GLU A 120 47.08 -25.94 -33.86
N HIS A 121 47.69 -25.05 -34.65
CA HIS A 121 49.11 -25.12 -35.06
C HIS A 121 50.09 -24.26 -34.24
N ALA A 122 49.64 -23.53 -33.23
CA ALA A 122 50.52 -22.80 -32.30
C ALA A 122 50.10 -23.09 -30.85
N GLU A 123 50.75 -24.08 -30.24
CA GLU A 123 50.66 -24.51 -28.84
C GLU A 123 49.99 -23.49 -27.90
N PHE A 124 48.67 -23.63 -27.74
CA PHE A 124 47.97 -23.04 -26.62
C PHE A 124 48.47 -23.76 -25.37
N ASN A 125 49.33 -23.10 -24.59
CA ASN A 125 50.00 -23.71 -23.45
C ASN A 125 48.99 -23.90 -22.30
N PHE A 126 48.22 -24.99 -22.40
CA PHE A 126 47.20 -25.42 -21.46
C PHE A 126 47.77 -25.53 -20.04
N ASP A 127 49.07 -25.82 -19.92
CA ASP A 127 49.77 -25.87 -18.64
C ASP A 127 49.93 -24.50 -18.00
N LYS A 128 50.02 -23.42 -18.78
CA LYS A 128 50.02 -22.04 -18.24
C LYS A 128 48.64 -21.64 -17.71
N VAL A 129 47.56 -21.99 -18.40
CA VAL A 129 46.19 -21.74 -17.93
C VAL A 129 45.89 -22.57 -16.69
N ARG A 130 46.28 -23.86 -16.70
CA ARG A 130 46.17 -24.75 -15.55
C ARG A 130 46.98 -24.23 -14.37
N ALA A 131 48.22 -23.78 -14.58
CA ALA A 131 49.05 -23.19 -13.53
C ALA A 131 48.43 -21.91 -12.96
N LEU A 132 47.89 -21.03 -13.81
CA LEU A 132 47.21 -19.81 -13.36
C LEU A 132 45.98 -20.14 -12.51
N LEU A 133 45.16 -21.10 -12.94
CA LEU A 133 43.99 -21.57 -12.20
C LEU A 133 44.37 -22.24 -10.87
N SER A 134 45.46 -23.01 -10.84
CA SER A 134 45.99 -23.59 -9.59
C SER A 134 46.45 -22.51 -8.62
N ILE A 135 47.13 -21.46 -9.10
CA ILE A 135 47.53 -20.30 -8.27
C ILE A 135 46.30 -19.58 -7.73
N TYR A 136 45.29 -19.33 -8.58
CA TYR A 136 44.02 -18.73 -8.17
C TYR A 136 43.29 -19.58 -7.13
N THR A 137 43.31 -20.90 -7.28
CA THR A 137 42.68 -21.83 -6.34
C THR A 137 43.34 -21.72 -4.96
N VAL A 138 44.67 -21.75 -4.90
CA VAL A 138 45.43 -21.58 -3.63
C VAL A 138 45.21 -20.20 -3.01
N LEU A 139 45.19 -19.14 -3.82
CA LEU A 139 44.91 -17.78 -3.34
C LEU A 139 43.51 -17.68 -2.71
N VAL A 140 42.51 -18.30 -3.32
CA VAL A 140 41.14 -18.29 -2.83
C VAL A 140 40.96 -19.23 -1.61
N SER A 141 41.54 -20.43 -1.63
CA SER A 141 41.37 -21.43 -0.57
C SER A 141 42.22 -21.17 0.67
N GLU A 142 43.49 -20.82 0.51
CA GLU A 142 44.42 -20.71 1.65
C GLU A 142 44.55 -19.28 2.16
N ILE A 143 44.62 -18.31 1.24
CA ILE A 143 44.94 -16.91 1.59
C ILE A 143 43.67 -16.11 1.84
N TRP A 144 42.65 -16.26 0.99
CA TRP A 144 41.42 -15.47 1.08
C TRP A 144 40.50 -15.95 2.21
N GLN A 145 40.49 -17.24 2.57
CA GLN A 145 39.72 -17.76 3.71
C GLN A 145 40.11 -17.12 5.06
N GLY A 146 41.35 -16.67 5.19
CA GLY A 146 41.84 -15.94 6.35
C GLY A 146 41.36 -14.49 6.43
N GLN A 147 40.90 -13.90 5.32
CA GLN A 147 40.56 -12.48 5.25
C GLN A 147 39.19 -12.18 5.86
N PRO A 148 39.07 -11.09 6.63
CA PRO A 148 37.81 -10.66 7.20
C PRO A 148 36.65 -10.56 6.21
N HIS A 149 36.90 -10.02 5.01
CA HIS A 149 35.88 -9.85 3.96
C HIS A 149 35.24 -11.17 3.54
N TYR A 150 36.06 -12.20 3.31
CA TYR A 150 35.58 -13.50 2.87
C TYR A 150 34.76 -14.19 3.95
N ARG A 151 35.23 -14.16 5.21
CA ARG A 151 34.50 -14.80 6.32
C ARG A 151 33.14 -14.16 6.54
N ILE A 152 33.05 -12.84 6.44
CA ILE A 152 31.79 -12.10 6.54
C ILE A 152 30.86 -12.50 5.40
N LEU A 153 31.34 -12.50 4.15
CA LEU A 153 30.54 -12.93 3.00
C LEU A 153 30.12 -14.41 3.09
N LYS A 154 30.99 -15.31 3.51
CA LYS A 154 30.70 -16.75 3.66
C LYS A 154 29.52 -16.96 4.61
N ILE A 155 29.53 -16.29 5.76
CA ILE A 155 28.44 -16.39 6.74
C ILE A 155 27.16 -15.76 6.20
N LEU A 156 27.25 -14.60 5.54
CA LEU A 156 26.07 -13.92 5.01
C LEU A 156 25.42 -14.69 3.83
N HIS A 157 26.23 -15.39 3.03
CA HIS A 157 25.75 -16.28 1.97
C HIS A 157 25.24 -17.63 2.50
N GLY A 158 25.75 -18.13 3.62
CA GLY A 158 25.31 -19.39 4.23
C GLY A 158 24.15 -19.21 5.21
N ASP A 159 24.51 -18.82 6.43
CA ASP A 159 23.68 -18.96 7.63
C ASP A 159 22.57 -17.91 7.74
N LYS A 160 22.87 -16.63 7.50
CA LYS A 160 21.90 -15.53 7.60
C LYS A 160 22.17 -14.45 6.56
N GLU A 161 21.15 -14.04 5.83
CA GLU A 161 21.28 -12.97 4.82
C GLU A 161 21.49 -11.58 5.42
N SER A 162 21.11 -11.40 6.68
CA SER A 162 21.33 -10.18 7.44
C SER A 162 21.73 -10.51 8.86
N MET A 163 22.67 -9.75 9.39
CA MET A 163 23.28 -9.97 10.69
C MET A 163 23.79 -8.63 11.23
N SER A 164 23.63 -8.40 12.53
CA SER A 164 24.24 -7.24 13.18
C SER A 164 25.77 -7.36 13.21
N ARG A 165 26.46 -6.22 13.31
CA ARG A 165 27.92 -6.19 13.41
C ARG A 165 28.46 -7.03 14.58
N ASP A 166 27.77 -7.03 15.71
CA ASP A 166 28.18 -7.80 16.89
C ASP A 166 27.97 -9.30 16.73
N GLU A 167 26.87 -9.72 16.08
CA GLU A 167 26.69 -11.12 15.70
C GLU A 167 27.78 -11.57 14.70
N ILE A 168 28.15 -10.74 13.72
CA ILE A 168 29.23 -11.06 12.76
C ILE A 168 30.55 -11.22 13.50
N LYS A 169 30.88 -10.32 14.42
CA LYS A 169 32.08 -10.40 15.27
C LYS A 169 32.11 -11.72 16.06
N ASN A 170 31.02 -12.07 16.70
CA ASN A 170 30.93 -13.28 17.53
C ASN A 170 31.01 -14.57 16.69
N THR A 171 30.46 -14.55 15.47
CA THR A 171 30.42 -15.73 14.59
C THR A 171 31.72 -15.92 13.80
N THR A 172 32.38 -14.84 13.38
CA THR A 172 33.63 -14.90 12.59
C THR A 172 34.89 -14.96 13.45
N GLY A 173 34.81 -14.58 14.72
CA GLY A 173 35.96 -14.41 15.62
C GLY A 173 36.88 -13.24 15.24
N ILE A 174 36.46 -12.35 14.33
CA ILE A 174 37.23 -11.19 13.87
C ILE A 174 37.06 -10.05 14.89
N SER A 175 38.11 -9.26 15.12
CA SER A 175 37.99 -8.09 16.01
C SER A 175 37.00 -7.06 15.45
N GLY A 176 36.29 -6.36 16.34
CA GLY A 176 35.22 -5.43 15.95
C GLY A 176 35.68 -4.32 15.00
N ALA A 177 36.91 -3.84 15.13
CA ALA A 177 37.48 -2.82 14.24
C ALA A 177 37.69 -3.36 12.81
N PHE A 178 38.16 -4.60 12.67
CA PHE A 178 38.32 -5.25 11.37
C PHE A 178 36.97 -5.61 10.75
N VAL A 179 35.96 -5.99 11.55
CA VAL A 179 34.60 -6.20 11.04
C VAL A 179 34.05 -4.90 10.47
N LEU A 180 34.11 -3.80 11.21
CA LEU A 180 33.60 -2.50 10.74
C LEU A 180 34.27 -2.07 9.43
N ARG A 181 35.61 -2.10 9.38
CA ARG A 181 36.35 -1.74 8.19
C ARG A 181 35.99 -2.62 6.99
N SER A 182 35.91 -3.93 7.20
CA SER A 182 35.63 -4.89 6.12
C SER A 182 34.19 -4.76 5.62
N VAL A 183 33.23 -4.52 6.51
CA VAL A 183 31.84 -4.24 6.15
C VAL A 183 31.73 -2.95 5.32
N GLN A 184 32.43 -1.89 5.72
CA GLN A 184 32.46 -0.64 4.94
C GLN A 184 33.11 -0.83 3.57
N GLU A 185 34.21 -1.58 3.50
CA GLU A 185 34.88 -1.90 2.23
C GLU A 185 33.98 -2.77 1.33
N LEU A 186 33.29 -3.77 1.90
CA LEU A 186 32.29 -4.59 1.19
C LEU A 186 31.08 -3.77 0.72
N ALA A 187 30.65 -2.79 1.52
CA ALA A 187 29.55 -1.90 1.16
C ALA A 187 29.95 -0.96 0.02
N LYS A 188 31.19 -0.47 0.02
CA LYS A 188 31.76 0.36 -1.04
C LYS A 188 31.82 -0.36 -2.39
N VAL A 189 32.07 -1.68 -2.39
CA VAL A 189 32.03 -2.51 -3.60
C VAL A 189 30.66 -3.14 -3.86
N GLU A 190 29.62 -2.64 -3.18
CA GLU A 190 28.22 -3.03 -3.39
C GLU A 190 27.90 -4.52 -3.17
N LEU A 191 28.67 -5.20 -2.31
CA LEU A 191 28.39 -6.59 -1.94
C LEU A 191 27.43 -6.69 -0.74
N VAL A 192 27.44 -5.69 0.15
CA VAL A 192 26.56 -5.61 1.31
C VAL A 192 25.97 -4.20 1.47
N ASP A 193 24.81 -4.11 2.11
CA ASP A 193 24.28 -2.89 2.70
C ASP A 193 24.68 -2.85 4.17
N TYR A 194 25.10 -1.68 4.65
CA TYR A 194 25.41 -1.46 6.05
C TYR A 194 24.70 -0.21 6.54
N ASP A 195 23.84 -0.40 7.53
CA ASP A 195 23.17 0.68 8.23
C ASP A 195 23.99 1.07 9.46
N MET A 196 24.44 2.32 9.50
CA MET A 196 25.27 2.87 10.59
C MET A 196 24.49 3.06 11.89
N ASP A 197 23.18 3.29 11.81
CA ASP A 197 22.31 3.58 12.95
C ASP A 197 21.88 2.28 13.64
N THR A 198 21.49 1.28 12.84
CA THR A 198 21.05 -0.03 13.34
C THR A 198 22.19 -1.05 13.45
N GLN A 199 23.37 -0.75 12.92
CA GLN A 199 24.54 -1.64 12.80
C GLN A 199 24.23 -2.96 12.07
N MET A 200 23.19 -2.97 11.25
CA MET A 200 22.77 -4.13 10.49
C MET A 200 23.54 -4.21 9.18
N VAL A 201 24.11 -5.39 8.93
CA VAL A 201 24.73 -5.72 7.65
C VAL A 201 23.78 -6.66 6.91
N LYS A 202 23.50 -6.36 5.64
CA LYS A 202 22.64 -7.18 4.79
C LYS A 202 23.34 -7.47 3.47
N LEU A 203 23.26 -8.69 3.00
CA LEU A 203 23.79 -9.05 1.69
C LEU A 203 22.95 -8.43 0.57
N LYS A 204 23.58 -7.72 -0.37
CA LYS A 204 22.88 -7.10 -1.51
C LYS A 204 22.43 -8.10 -2.56
N LYS A 205 23.32 -9.04 -2.90
CA LYS A 205 23.06 -10.07 -3.91
C LYS A 205 23.64 -11.40 -3.46
N ARG A 206 22.82 -12.44 -3.50
CA ARG A 206 23.25 -13.81 -3.26
C ARG A 206 23.99 -14.33 -4.50
N LEU A 207 25.29 -14.55 -4.35
CA LEU A 207 26.18 -15.06 -5.41
C LEU A 207 26.15 -16.59 -5.50
N PHE A 208 25.77 -17.28 -4.42
CA PHE A 208 25.72 -18.74 -4.35
C PHE A 208 24.39 -19.23 -3.74
N GLU A 209 23.82 -20.29 -4.29
CA GLU A 209 22.67 -20.97 -3.70
C GLU A 209 23.09 -21.62 -2.37
N LYS A 210 22.19 -21.62 -1.35
CA LYS A 210 22.49 -22.13 0.00
C LYS A 210 23.02 -23.58 0.00
N LYS A 211 22.66 -24.39 -1.00
CA LYS A 211 23.09 -25.79 -1.14
C LYS A 211 24.55 -25.93 -1.60
N ALA A 212 25.08 -24.99 -2.38
CA ALA A 212 26.44 -25.10 -2.94
C ALA A 212 27.56 -24.93 -1.90
N LEU A 213 27.23 -24.41 -0.71
CA LEU A 213 28.18 -24.18 0.39
C LEU A 213 28.21 -25.33 1.41
N LEU A 214 27.33 -26.32 1.30
CA LEU A 214 27.24 -27.48 2.20
C LEU A 214 28.17 -28.63 1.78
N ASP A 215 28.60 -28.67 0.52
CA ASP A 215 29.44 -29.76 -0.04
C ASP A 215 30.95 -29.57 0.19
N GLN A 216 31.36 -28.66 1.07
CA GLN A 216 32.79 -28.36 1.34
C GLN A 216 33.22 -28.53 2.81
N ASN A 217 32.46 -29.29 3.62
CA ASN A 217 32.87 -29.71 4.96
C ASN A 217 33.12 -31.22 5.01
#